data_AF-A0A7J8LEL5-F1
#
_entry.id   AF-A0A7J8LEL5-F1
#
_cell.length_a   1.000
_cell.length_b   1.000
_cell.length_c   1.000
_cell.angle_alpha   90.00
_cell.angle_beta   90.00
_cell.angle_gamma   90.00
#
_symmetry.space_group_name_H-M   'P 1'
#
loop_
_entity.id
_entity.type
_entity.pdbx_description
1 polymer ?
#
loop_
_entity_poly.entity_id
_entity_poly.type
_entity_poly.pdbx_seq_one_letter_code
_entity_poly.pdbx_strand_id
1 'polypeptide(L)'
;QPGIGGEVTPHQDNSFLYTEPKTCTGLWLALEDATVVNGCLWAIPESQKNGLVRRFIRGDDGVYFDRPSPSYDQKDFVPIEVKAGSLVVIHGDLIHQSFENQSSNSRHAYSLHAVDTDGCKWAEDNW
;
A
#
# COMPACT_ATOMS: atom_id res chain seq x y z
N GLN A 1 12.45 -9.53 4.58
CA GLN A 1 13.53 -10.45 5.02
C GLN A 1 14.23 -10.99 3.78
N PRO A 2 15.55 -11.24 3.80
CA PRO A 2 16.26 -11.84 2.67
C PRO A 2 15.71 -13.24 2.38
N GLY A 3 15.41 -13.55 1.11
CA GLY A 3 15.01 -14.88 0.64
C GLY A 3 13.62 -15.39 1.07
N ILE A 4 12.90 -14.68 1.95
CA ILE A 4 11.52 -15.01 2.40
C ILE A 4 10.65 -13.76 2.62
N GLY A 5 11.10 -12.59 2.14
CA GLY A 5 10.35 -11.35 2.33
C GLY A 5 9.04 -11.43 1.57
N GLY A 6 7.92 -11.62 2.27
CA GLY A 6 6.62 -11.86 1.64
C GLY A 6 6.22 -10.78 0.63
N GLU A 7 5.69 -11.23 -0.51
CA GLU A 7 5.01 -10.38 -1.48
C GLU A 7 3.85 -9.63 -0.80
N VAL A 8 3.68 -8.37 -1.19
CA VAL A 8 2.48 -7.59 -0.89
C VAL A 8 1.73 -7.41 -2.19
N THR A 9 0.59 -8.10 -2.31
CA THR A 9 -0.27 -8.05 -3.51
C THR A 9 -0.81 -6.63 -3.76
N PRO A 10 -1.19 -6.29 -5.01
CA PRO A 10 -1.80 -4.99 -5.33
C PRO A 10 -2.93 -4.60 -4.40
N HIS A 11 -2.85 -3.40 -3.83
CA HIS A 11 -3.87 -2.86 -2.92
C HIS A 11 -3.87 -1.32 -2.91
N GLN A 12 -4.86 -0.76 -2.21
CA GLN A 12 -5.01 0.66 -1.90
C GLN A 12 -5.10 0.79 -0.38
N ASP A 13 -4.38 1.72 0.25
CA ASP A 13 -4.40 1.90 1.72
C ASP A 13 -5.79 2.26 2.26
N ASN A 14 -6.58 3.04 1.49
CA ASN A 14 -7.96 3.35 1.81
C ASN A 14 -8.87 2.11 1.86
N SER A 15 -8.40 0.95 1.37
CA SER A 15 -9.13 -0.31 1.56
C SER A 15 -9.17 -0.70 3.04
N PHE A 16 -8.15 -0.35 3.81
CA PHE A 16 -7.96 -0.75 5.20
C PHE A 16 -8.20 0.41 6.18
N LEU A 17 -7.88 1.64 5.76
CA LEU A 17 -7.88 2.84 6.59
C LEU A 17 -8.86 3.88 6.00
N TYR A 18 -10.13 3.50 5.91
CA TYR A 18 -11.15 4.30 5.24
C TYR A 18 -11.64 5.48 6.10
N THR A 19 -11.75 6.65 5.47
CA THR A 19 -12.50 7.81 5.98
C THR A 19 -13.49 8.29 4.92
N GLU A 20 -14.54 8.99 5.34
CA GLU A 20 -15.45 9.72 4.44
C GLU A 20 -15.38 11.23 4.72
N PRO A 21 -14.88 12.07 3.79
CA PRO A 21 -14.20 11.68 2.53
C PRO A 21 -12.87 10.96 2.79
N LYS A 22 -12.33 10.28 1.78
CA LYS A 22 -11.07 9.51 1.88
C LYS A 22 -9.86 10.42 2.06
N THR A 23 -9.06 10.17 3.09
CA THR A 23 -7.93 11.05 3.47
C THR A 23 -6.61 10.32 3.75
N CYS A 24 -6.59 8.98 3.70
CA CYS A 24 -5.39 8.22 4.04
C CYS A 24 -4.19 8.63 3.17
N THR A 25 -3.07 8.90 3.83
CA THR A 25 -1.77 9.15 3.23
C THR A 25 -0.74 8.23 3.89
N GLY A 26 -0.14 7.35 3.10
CA GLY A 26 0.97 6.49 3.51
C GLY A 26 2.30 7.23 3.45
N LEU A 27 3.12 7.05 4.48
CA LEU A 27 4.48 7.55 4.60
C LEU A 27 5.41 6.34 4.72
N TRP A 28 6.16 6.05 3.66
CA TRP A 28 7.05 4.91 3.61
C TRP A 28 8.51 5.38 3.58
N LEU A 29 9.20 5.26 4.71
CA LEU A 29 10.60 5.64 4.87
C LEU A 29 11.51 4.45 4.61
N ALA A 30 12.35 4.54 3.58
CA ALA A 30 13.38 3.57 3.29
C ALA A 30 14.47 3.61 4.37
N LEU A 31 14.62 2.56 5.17
CA LEU A 31 15.74 2.45 6.13
C LEU A 31 17.00 1.87 5.45
N GLU A 32 16.81 1.17 4.34
CA GLU A 32 17.83 0.60 3.48
C GLU A 32 17.51 0.93 2.02
N ASP A 33 18.49 0.81 1.11
CA ASP A 33 18.25 0.95 -0.32
C ASP A 33 17.15 -0.01 -0.78
N ALA A 34 16.18 0.51 -1.54
CA ALA A 34 15.10 -0.27 -2.13
C ALA A 34 15.30 -0.32 -3.64
N THR A 35 15.40 -1.53 -4.17
CA THR A 35 15.69 -1.85 -5.55
C THR A 35 14.70 -2.88 -6.06
N VAL A 36 14.64 -3.06 -7.38
CA VAL A 36 13.83 -4.11 -7.98
C VAL A 36 14.18 -5.49 -7.41
N VAL A 37 15.47 -5.77 -7.20
CA VAL A 37 15.96 -7.09 -6.77
C VAL A 37 15.62 -7.41 -5.31
N ASN A 38 15.63 -6.41 -4.42
CA ASN A 38 15.33 -6.60 -2.99
C ASN A 38 13.90 -6.20 -2.59
N GLY A 39 13.01 -6.02 -3.57
CA GLY A 39 11.57 -5.83 -3.35
C GLY A 39 11.17 -4.39 -3.05
N CYS A 40 11.55 -3.44 -3.91
CA CYS A 40 11.03 -2.06 -3.88
C CYS A 40 9.51 -2.02 -4.07
N LEU A 41 8.93 -0.84 -3.84
CA LEU A 41 7.54 -0.58 -4.19
C LEU A 41 7.36 -0.53 -5.71
N TRP A 42 6.17 -0.90 -6.15
CA TRP A 42 5.69 -0.74 -7.52
C TRP A 42 4.30 -0.11 -7.46
N ALA A 43 3.99 0.80 -8.37
CA ALA A 43 2.67 1.45 -8.42
C ALA A 43 2.18 1.62 -9.85
N ILE A 44 0.85 1.66 -10.02
CA ILE A 44 0.23 2.06 -11.29
C ILE A 44 0.07 3.59 -11.27
N PRO A 45 0.81 4.34 -12.11
CA PRO A 45 0.73 5.79 -12.14
C PRO A 45 -0.70 6.28 -12.37
N GLU A 46 -1.09 7.33 -11.66
CA GLU A 46 -2.41 7.97 -11.72
C GLU A 46 -3.62 7.11 -11.30
N SER A 47 -3.41 5.87 -10.87
CA SER A 47 -4.51 4.97 -10.45
C SER A 47 -5.37 5.54 -9.32
N GLN A 48 -4.84 6.45 -8.51
CA GLN A 48 -5.60 7.13 -7.46
C GLN A 48 -6.79 7.95 -7.98
N LYS A 49 -6.79 8.33 -9.26
CA LYS A 49 -7.89 9.07 -9.89
C LYS A 49 -9.12 8.19 -10.14
N ASN A 50 -8.98 6.87 -10.08
CA ASN A 50 -10.03 5.90 -10.41
C ASN A 50 -10.89 5.50 -9.20
N GLY A 51 -10.58 6.03 -8.01
CA GLY A 51 -11.30 5.73 -6.78
C GLY A 51 -10.95 4.39 -6.15
N LEU A 52 -11.63 4.07 -5.06
CA LEU A 52 -11.38 2.88 -4.25
C LEU A 52 -12.15 1.68 -4.82
N VAL A 53 -11.44 0.56 -5.04
CA VAL A 53 -12.04 -0.61 -5.72
C VAL A 53 -12.73 -1.58 -4.76
N ARG A 54 -12.23 -1.70 -3.52
CA ARG A 54 -12.76 -2.58 -2.47
C ARG A 54 -12.36 -2.11 -1.07
N ARG A 55 -13.07 -2.56 -0.04
CA ARG A 55 -12.77 -2.32 1.38
C ARG A 55 -12.52 -3.63 2.13
N PHE A 56 -11.62 -3.58 3.11
CA PHE A 56 -11.42 -4.59 4.13
C PHE A 56 -12.24 -4.20 5.36
N ILE A 57 -13.25 -5.00 5.67
CA ILE A 57 -14.30 -4.67 6.62
C ILE A 57 -14.25 -5.65 7.78
N ARG A 58 -14.40 -5.13 9.01
CA ARG A 58 -14.71 -5.92 10.21
C ARG A 58 -16.23 -5.98 10.39
N GLY A 59 -16.79 -7.17 10.16
CA GLY A 59 -18.17 -7.50 10.51
C GLY A 59 -18.26 -8.34 11.78
N ASP A 60 -19.47 -8.82 12.07
CA ASP A 60 -19.77 -9.57 13.30
C ASP A 60 -19.01 -10.90 13.38
N ASP A 61 -18.79 -11.56 12.23
CA ASP A 61 -18.15 -12.88 12.13
C ASP A 61 -16.66 -12.82 11.72
N GLY A 62 -16.04 -11.64 11.83
CA GLY A 62 -14.63 -11.42 11.51
C GLY A 62 -14.39 -10.43 10.38
N VAL A 63 -13.25 -10.59 9.69
CA VAL A 63 -12.80 -9.64 8.66
C VAL A 63 -12.90 -10.22 7.25
N TYR A 64 -13.35 -9.41 6.29
CA TYR A 64 -13.50 -9.82 4.90
C TYR A 64 -13.34 -8.63 3.94
N PHE A 65 -13.09 -8.92 2.66
CA PHE A 65 -13.19 -7.90 1.61
C PHE A 65 -14.61 -7.85 1.04
N ASP A 66 -15.17 -6.65 0.90
CA ASP A 66 -16.54 -6.45 0.37
C ASP A 66 -16.68 -6.83 -1.11
N ARG A 67 -15.56 -6.94 -1.83
CA ARG A 67 -15.47 -7.30 -3.24
C ARG A 67 -14.22 -8.15 -3.50
N PRO A 68 -14.23 -8.99 -4.56
CA PRO A 68 -13.04 -9.72 -5.00
C PRO A 68 -11.86 -8.80 -5.35
N SER A 69 -10.65 -9.35 -5.36
CA SER A 69 -9.47 -8.62 -5.87
C SER A 69 -9.61 -8.36 -7.36
N PRO A 70 -9.42 -7.12 -7.83
CA PRO A 70 -9.24 -6.86 -9.25
C PRO A 70 -7.96 -7.52 -9.76
N SER A 71 -7.95 -7.82 -11.06
CA SER A 71 -6.75 -8.20 -11.78
C SER A 71 -6.12 -6.95 -12.41
N TYR A 72 -4.80 -6.84 -12.33
CA TYR A 72 -4.03 -5.76 -12.92
C TYR A 72 -3.01 -6.33 -13.91
N ASP A 73 -2.77 -5.63 -15.02
CA ASP A 73 -1.70 -6.00 -15.94
C ASP A 73 -0.36 -5.55 -15.33
N GLN A 74 0.57 -6.48 -15.18
CA GLN A 74 1.87 -6.21 -14.56
C GLN A 74 2.68 -5.16 -15.34
N LYS A 75 2.41 -4.98 -16.64
CA LYS A 75 3.07 -3.95 -17.46
C LYS A 75 2.71 -2.52 -17.06
N ASP A 76 1.59 -2.34 -16.35
CA ASP A 76 1.09 -1.02 -15.95
C ASP A 76 1.78 -0.51 -14.67
N PHE A 77 2.49 -1.40 -13.95
CA PHE A 77 3.25 -1.04 -12.77
C PHE A 77 4.63 -0.47 -13.12
N VAL A 78 5.01 0.59 -12.42
CA VAL A 78 6.34 1.21 -12.50
C VAL A 78 7.08 1.00 -11.18
N PRO A 79 8.36 0.56 -11.20
CA PRO A 79 9.15 0.39 -9.99
C PRO A 79 9.53 1.74 -9.37
N ILE A 80 9.57 1.79 -8.04
CA ILE A 80 9.98 2.95 -7.25
C ILE A 80 11.24 2.57 -6.48
N GLU A 81 12.38 2.61 -7.16
CA GLU A 81 13.69 2.40 -6.53
C GLU A 81 14.16 3.68 -5.81
N VAL A 82 14.60 3.54 -4.57
CA VAL A 82 15.02 4.67 -3.73
C VAL A 82 16.22 4.32 -2.87
N LYS A 83 16.97 5.34 -2.45
CA LYS A 83 18.09 5.20 -1.52
C LYS A 83 17.62 5.25 -0.07
N ALA A 84 18.37 4.62 0.83
CA ALA A 84 18.17 4.74 2.27
C ALA A 84 18.01 6.22 2.68
N GLY A 85 17.05 6.49 3.56
CA GLY A 85 16.66 7.83 3.99
C GLY A 85 15.60 8.50 3.10
N SER A 86 15.22 7.92 1.97
CA SER A 86 14.17 8.45 1.10
C SER A 86 12.78 8.19 1.71
N LEU A 87 11.90 9.20 1.67
CA LEU A 87 10.50 9.08 2.04
C LEU A 87 9.63 9.03 0.78
N VAL A 88 8.89 7.94 0.59
CA VAL A 88 7.86 7.82 -0.44
C VAL A 88 6.51 8.17 0.19
N VAL A 89 5.82 9.16 -0.37
CA VAL A 89 4.47 9.57 0.05
C VAL A 89 3.46 8.91 -0.88
N ILE A 90 2.52 8.17 -0.31
CA ILE A 90 1.57 7.30 -1.01
C ILE A 90 0.16 7.84 -0.79
N HIS A 91 -0.53 8.18 -1.87
CA HIS A 91 -1.95 8.53 -1.80
C HIS A 91 -2.77 7.28 -1.47
N GLY A 92 -3.78 7.37 -0.60
CA GLY A 92 -4.50 6.19 -0.11
C GLY A 92 -5.25 5.37 -1.17
N ASP A 93 -5.61 5.99 -2.30
CA ASP A 93 -6.18 5.31 -3.47
C ASP A 93 -5.13 4.86 -4.51
N LEU A 94 -3.83 5.09 -4.30
CA LEU A 94 -2.81 4.64 -5.25
C LEU A 94 -2.68 3.11 -5.18
N ILE A 95 -2.85 2.45 -6.33
CA ILE A 95 -2.63 1.01 -6.44
C ILE A 95 -1.14 0.74 -6.40
N HIS A 96 -0.69 0.03 -5.38
CA HIS A 96 0.71 -0.31 -5.19
C HIS A 96 0.91 -1.74 -4.66
N GLN A 97 2.12 -2.27 -4.86
CA GLN A 97 2.53 -3.62 -4.49
C GLN A 97 4.03 -3.66 -4.18
N SER A 98 4.52 -4.79 -3.68
CA SER A 98 5.96 -5.09 -3.64
C SER A 98 6.19 -6.58 -3.81
N PHE A 99 7.18 -6.94 -4.62
CA PHE A 99 7.56 -8.34 -4.82
C PHE A 99 8.41 -8.89 -3.69
N GLU A 100 8.57 -10.21 -3.69
CA GLU A 100 9.48 -10.90 -2.80
C GLU A 100 10.93 -10.41 -2.95
N ASN A 101 11.64 -10.33 -1.83
CA ASN A 101 13.05 -9.98 -1.84
C ASN A 101 13.91 -11.20 -2.23
N GLN A 102 14.47 -11.15 -3.44
CA GLN A 102 15.31 -12.19 -4.03
C GLN A 102 16.81 -11.98 -3.75
N SER A 103 17.17 -10.91 -3.03
CA SER A 103 18.57 -10.59 -2.70
C SER A 103 19.03 -11.22 -1.39
N SER A 104 20.33 -11.15 -1.14
CA SER A 104 20.94 -11.51 0.16
C SER A 104 20.78 -10.43 1.23
N ASN A 105 20.34 -9.22 0.84
CA ASN A 105 20.24 -8.06 1.73
C ASN A 105 18.81 -7.84 2.19
N SER A 106 18.62 -7.26 3.38
CA SER A 106 17.31 -6.80 3.82
C SER A 106 16.80 -5.61 2.97
N ARG A 107 15.53 -5.28 3.20
CA ARG A 107 14.86 -4.07 2.68
C ARG A 107 13.94 -3.53 3.78
N HIS A 108 14.55 -3.09 4.87
CA HIS A 108 13.83 -2.51 5.99
C HIS A 108 13.27 -1.15 5.60
N ALA A 109 12.03 -0.92 6.05
CA ALA A 109 11.33 0.33 5.89
C ALA A 109 10.47 0.57 7.11
N TYR A 110 10.21 1.84 7.40
CA TYR A 110 9.25 2.27 8.40
C TYR A 110 8.04 2.87 7.69
N SER A 111 6.86 2.29 7.90
CA SER A 111 5.61 2.78 7.33
C SER A 111 4.72 3.39 8.41
N LEU A 112 4.18 4.57 8.14
CA LEU A 112 3.18 5.24 8.96
C LEU A 112 2.06 5.74 8.04
N HIS A 113 0.81 5.64 8.48
CA HIS A 113 -0.32 6.22 7.78
C HIS A 113 -0.92 7.36 8.59
N ALA A 114 -1.29 8.44 7.91
CA ALA A 114 -2.01 9.57 8.47
C ALA A 114 -3.38 9.69 7.80
N VAL A 115 -4.39 10.08 8.58
CA VAL A 115 -5.74 10.41 8.11
C VAL A 115 -6.16 11.75 8.68
N ASP A 116 -7.02 12.46 7.96
CA ASP A 116 -7.68 13.64 8.49
C ASP A 116 -8.91 13.24 9.31
N THR A 117 -9.17 13.98 10.37
CA THR A 117 -10.34 13.81 11.24
C THR A 117 -11.17 15.08 11.33
N ASP A 118 -10.67 16.22 10.84
CA ASP A 118 -11.45 17.44 10.74
C ASP A 118 -12.40 17.34 9.53
N GLY A 119 -13.70 17.41 9.77
CA GLY A 119 -14.72 17.24 8.73
C GLY A 119 -14.77 15.85 8.07
N CYS A 120 -14.00 14.87 8.56
CA CYS A 120 -13.89 13.53 7.99
C CYS A 120 -14.32 12.48 9.02
N LYS A 121 -15.10 11.48 8.60
CA LYS A 121 -15.54 10.39 9.48
C LYS A 121 -14.66 9.15 9.29
N TRP A 122 -13.99 8.69 10.34
CA TRP A 122 -13.38 7.36 10.38
C TRP A 122 -14.44 6.27 10.36
N ALA A 123 -14.29 5.28 9.50
CA ALA A 123 -15.28 4.22 9.38
C ALA A 123 -15.19 3.23 10.54
N GLU A 124 -16.32 3.00 11.21
CA GLU A 124 -16.43 2.15 12.41
C GLU A 124 -16.19 0.66 12.12
N ASP A 125 -16.30 0.29 10.84
CA ASP A 125 -16.12 -1.04 10.28
C ASP A 125 -14.71 -1.26 9.68
N ASN A 126 -13.78 -0.31 9.85
CA ASN A 126 -12.36 -0.59 9.70
C ASN A 126 -11.93 -1.65 10.74
N TRP A 127 -10.88 -2.42 10.43
CA TRP A 127 -10.47 -3.59 11.20
C TRP A 127 -10.00 -3.30 12.62
#